data_AF-A0A1M2VPQ6-F1
#
_entry.id   AF-A0A1M2VPQ6-F1
#
_cell.length_a   1.000
_cell.length_b   1.000
_cell.length_c   1.000
_cell.angle_alpha   90.00
_cell.angle_beta   90.00
_cell.angle_gamma   90.00
#
_symmetry.space_group_name_H-M   'P 1'
#
loop_
_entity.id
_entity.type
_entity.pdbx_description
1 polymer ?
#
loop_
_entity_poly.entity_id
_entity_poly.type
_entity_poly.pdbx_seq_one_letter_code
_entity_poly.pdbx_strand_id
1 'polypeptide(L)'
;MHRLRPIYERALKSFEEVIRPNAHLAELIRSARKEVAELLSLPSLPVGDPNADGVSSNAATTAQQMYIGVHIRKGDRRPEGYMFYPDKQVPLENYVAGARETWDRLYANSNASGTPAAPATRAQADVSSGRPDHYPAAPITWLASDSPPAARDFVAAFPPATAVFSLEHNTNPALRALAPKHAYVQGEFDQDPLEERMRLTRGMIVDFAMLSGMWAWPGEILPAAVVCGVGLAALGFGFDRAFGFDGDGDYRMGQVNRKRRRWVDVDVDGRIEPEWLAFEFH
;
A
#
# COMPACT_ATOMS: atom_id res chain seq x y z
N MET A 1 -0.81 23.12 7.09
CA MET A 1 -1.29 21.93 7.85
C MET A 1 -2.64 22.07 8.55
N HIS A 2 -2.98 23.22 9.16
CA HIS A 2 -4.22 23.33 9.97
C HIS A 2 -5.52 22.92 9.25
N ARG A 3 -5.62 23.11 7.92
CA ARG A 3 -6.79 22.67 7.13
C ARG A 3 -6.66 21.24 6.57
N LEU A 4 -5.45 20.78 6.27
CA LEU A 4 -5.20 19.49 5.62
C LEU A 4 -5.56 18.31 6.52
N ARG A 5 -5.19 18.36 7.81
CA ARG A 5 -5.50 17.28 8.76
C ARG A 5 -7.01 17.05 8.92
N PRO A 6 -7.86 18.09 9.16
CA PRO A 6 -9.31 17.90 9.19
C PRO A 6 -9.91 17.35 7.89
N ILE A 7 -9.39 17.74 6.73
CA ILE A 7 -9.85 17.21 5.43
C ILE A 7 -9.52 15.72 5.33
N TYR A 8 -8.28 15.36 5.66
CA TYR A 8 -7.81 13.99 5.67
C TYR A 8 -8.64 13.10 6.61
N GLU A 9 -8.83 13.54 7.84
CA GLU A 9 -9.61 12.81 8.86
C GLU A 9 -11.07 12.63 8.44
N ARG A 10 -11.68 13.64 7.79
CA ARG A 10 -13.03 13.53 7.23
C ARG A 10 -13.10 12.56 6.06
N ALA A 11 -12.09 12.58 5.18
CA ALA A 11 -12.01 11.61 4.09
C ALA A 11 -11.89 10.19 4.65
N LEU A 12 -10.99 9.96 5.61
CA LEU A 12 -10.81 8.66 6.27
C LEU A 12 -12.13 8.18 6.89
N LYS A 13 -12.80 9.03 7.67
CA LYS A 13 -14.11 8.73 8.25
C LYS A 13 -15.14 8.34 7.18
N SER A 14 -15.11 8.98 6.02
CA SER A 14 -16.04 8.65 4.92
C SER A 14 -15.78 7.25 4.36
N PHE A 15 -14.51 6.83 4.25
CA PHE A 15 -14.15 5.47 3.84
C PHE A 15 -14.45 4.42 4.92
N GLU A 16 -14.38 4.79 6.19
CA GLU A 16 -14.67 3.88 7.31
C GLU A 16 -16.18 3.72 7.55
N GLU A 17 -16.98 4.78 7.39
CA GLU A 17 -18.40 4.79 7.76
C GLU A 17 -19.36 4.71 6.57
N VAL A 18 -19.03 5.34 5.44
CA VAL A 18 -19.98 5.53 4.33
C VAL A 18 -19.65 4.64 3.13
N ILE A 19 -18.39 4.64 2.69
CA ILE A 19 -17.94 3.89 1.52
C ILE A 19 -17.46 2.51 1.99
N ARG A 20 -18.40 1.57 2.14
CA ARG A 20 -18.10 0.20 2.58
C ARG A 20 -18.21 -0.81 1.44
N PRO A 21 -17.29 -1.79 1.34
CA PRO A 21 -17.42 -2.90 0.43
C PRO A 21 -18.69 -3.69 0.72
N ASN A 22 -19.37 -4.17 -0.31
CA ASN A 22 -20.44 -5.15 -0.14
C ASN A 22 -19.85 -6.51 0.27
N ALA A 23 -20.71 -7.47 0.64
CA ALA A 23 -20.27 -8.79 1.12
C ALA A 23 -19.32 -9.52 0.16
N HIS A 24 -19.56 -9.41 -1.15
CA HIS A 24 -18.71 -10.06 -2.15
C HIS A 24 -17.32 -9.40 -2.25
N LEU A 25 -17.24 -8.07 -2.29
CA LEU A 25 -15.94 -7.39 -2.28
C LEU A 25 -15.20 -7.60 -0.95
N ALA A 26 -15.92 -7.62 0.17
CA ALA A 26 -15.36 -7.95 1.47
C ALA A 26 -14.69 -9.33 1.43
N GLU A 27 -15.37 -10.36 0.91
CA GLU A 27 -14.81 -11.71 0.77
C GLU A 27 -13.55 -11.75 -0.10
N LEU A 28 -13.51 -10.99 -1.20
CA LEU A 28 -12.34 -10.86 -2.06
C LEU A 28 -11.15 -10.23 -1.32
N ILE A 29 -11.38 -9.13 -0.59
CA ILE A 29 -10.34 -8.46 0.22
C ILE A 29 -9.80 -9.41 1.30
N ARG A 30 -10.69 -10.11 2.00
CA ARG A 30 -10.31 -11.08 3.04
C ARG A 30 -9.51 -12.24 2.46
N SER A 31 -9.89 -12.72 1.28
CA SER A 31 -9.17 -13.78 0.57
C SER A 31 -7.76 -13.33 0.18
N ALA A 32 -7.59 -12.09 -0.28
CA ALA A 32 -6.28 -11.53 -0.63
C ALA A 32 -5.39 -11.42 0.61
N ARG A 33 -5.90 -10.92 1.74
CA ARG A 33 -5.15 -10.84 3.01
C ARG A 33 -4.79 -12.23 3.55
N LYS A 34 -5.71 -13.19 3.45
CA LYS A 34 -5.51 -14.57 3.90
C LYS A 34 -4.37 -15.25 3.15
N GLU A 35 -4.32 -15.12 1.84
CA GLU A 35 -3.24 -15.70 1.04
C GLU A 35 -1.86 -15.18 1.45
N VAL A 36 -1.73 -13.86 1.58
CA VAL A 36 -0.46 -13.25 2.02
C VAL A 36 -0.09 -13.78 3.41
N ALA A 37 -1.05 -13.87 4.33
CA ALA A 37 -0.79 -14.39 5.68
C ALA A 37 -0.36 -15.87 5.69
N GLU A 38 -1.01 -16.72 4.89
CA GLU A 38 -0.69 -18.14 4.75
C GLU A 38 0.71 -18.35 4.14
N LEU A 39 1.05 -17.59 3.10
CA LEU A 39 2.37 -17.68 2.45
C LEU A 39 3.52 -17.20 3.36
N LEU A 40 3.23 -16.28 4.28
CA LEU A 40 4.17 -15.85 5.31
C LEU A 40 4.21 -16.78 6.54
N SER A 41 3.45 -17.90 6.51
CA SER A 41 3.35 -18.87 7.61
C SER A 41 3.02 -18.23 8.96
N LEU A 42 2.24 -17.15 8.96
CA LEU A 42 1.91 -16.42 10.17
C LEU A 42 0.95 -17.26 11.02
N PRO A 43 1.20 -17.45 12.33
CA PRO A 43 0.22 -18.05 13.22
C PRO A 43 -1.05 -17.19 13.18
N SER A 44 -2.21 -17.83 13.18
CA SER A 44 -3.50 -17.13 13.18
C SER A 44 -3.47 -16.05 14.26
N LEU A 45 -3.41 -14.78 13.84
CA LEU A 45 -3.38 -13.64 14.76
C LEU A 45 -4.62 -13.74 15.66
N PRO A 46 -4.51 -13.36 16.94
CA PRO A 46 -5.63 -13.46 17.87
C PRO A 46 -6.85 -12.79 17.26
N VAL A 47 -7.89 -13.60 17.02
CA VAL A 47 -9.16 -13.17 16.48
C VAL A 47 -9.75 -12.22 17.52
N GLY A 48 -9.67 -10.91 17.25
CA GLY A 48 -10.46 -9.94 18.00
C GLY A 48 -11.95 -10.25 17.83
N ASP A 49 -12.80 -9.70 18.70
CA ASP A 49 -14.24 -9.95 18.68
C ASP A 49 -14.78 -9.86 17.23
N PRO A 50 -15.39 -10.92 16.67
CA PRO A 50 -15.92 -10.92 15.30
C PRO A 50 -17.07 -9.91 15.10
N ASN A 51 -17.61 -9.35 16.18
CA ASN A 51 -18.57 -8.25 16.17
C ASN A 51 -17.93 -6.87 16.37
N ALA A 52 -16.60 -6.79 16.55
CA ALA A 52 -15.91 -5.51 16.57
C ALA A 52 -15.95 -4.89 15.18
N ASP A 53 -16.39 -3.64 15.11
CA ASP A 53 -16.26 -2.82 13.91
C ASP A 53 -14.80 -2.81 13.44
N GLY A 54 -14.60 -2.84 12.12
CA GLY A 54 -13.32 -3.11 11.47
C GLY A 54 -12.10 -2.38 12.09
N VAL A 55 -10.95 -3.03 12.05
CA VAL A 55 -9.71 -2.47 12.61
C VAL A 55 -9.18 -1.43 11.62
N SER A 56 -9.26 -0.16 11.97
CA SER A 56 -8.55 0.90 11.26
C SER A 56 -7.05 0.60 11.29
N SER A 57 -6.35 0.80 10.16
CA SER A 57 -4.90 0.55 10.14
C SER A 57 -4.13 1.44 11.13
N ASN A 58 -4.76 2.51 11.62
CA ASN A 58 -4.27 3.35 12.72
C ASN A 58 -4.09 2.60 14.04
N ALA A 59 -4.90 1.57 14.28
CA ALA A 59 -4.84 0.71 15.47
C ALA A 59 -4.06 -0.59 15.22
N ALA A 60 -3.52 -0.77 14.01
CA ALA A 60 -2.78 -1.98 13.64
C ALA A 60 -1.53 -2.14 14.51
N THR A 61 -1.42 -3.30 15.16
CA THR A 61 -0.19 -3.68 15.86
C THR A 61 0.92 -3.95 14.86
N THR A 62 2.18 -3.83 15.28
CA THR A 62 3.31 -4.15 14.41
C THR A 62 3.32 -5.61 13.96
N ALA A 63 2.66 -6.50 14.70
CA ALA A 63 2.46 -7.90 14.32
C ALA A 63 1.47 -8.09 13.15
N GLN A 64 0.66 -7.08 12.81
CA GLN A 64 -0.20 -7.10 11.63
C GLN A 64 0.50 -6.52 10.40
N GLN A 65 1.54 -5.70 10.60
CA GLN A 65 2.22 -4.95 9.55
C GLN A 65 3.33 -5.80 8.93
N MET A 66 2.99 -6.58 7.91
CA MET A 66 3.83 -7.67 7.41
C MET A 66 4.28 -7.51 5.95
N TYR A 67 3.80 -6.49 5.25
CA TYR A 67 4.17 -6.19 3.87
C TYR A 67 4.12 -4.68 3.60
N ILE A 68 4.67 -4.24 2.48
CA ILE A 68 4.50 -2.87 1.96
C ILE A 68 3.64 -2.87 0.69
N GLY A 69 2.83 -1.84 0.51
CA GLY A 69 2.09 -1.63 -0.73
C GLY A 69 2.91 -0.86 -1.75
N VAL A 70 2.82 -1.23 -3.03
CA VAL A 70 3.39 -0.48 -4.15
C VAL A 70 2.30 -0.28 -5.20
N HIS A 71 2.04 0.99 -5.55
CA HIS A 71 1.08 1.33 -6.58
C HIS A 71 1.75 2.04 -7.76
N ILE A 72 1.75 1.39 -8.92
CA ILE A 72 2.37 1.88 -10.14
C ILE A 72 1.27 2.30 -11.12
N ARG A 73 1.19 3.61 -11.39
CA ARG A 73 0.30 4.19 -12.39
C ARG A 73 1.12 4.50 -13.66
N LYS A 74 0.94 3.69 -14.69
CA LYS A 74 1.69 3.69 -15.97
C LYS A 74 0.79 3.58 -17.19
N GLY A 75 -0.53 3.66 -17.02
CA GLY A 75 -1.49 3.86 -18.11
C GLY A 75 -1.35 5.22 -18.78
N ASP A 76 -2.47 5.81 -19.20
CA ASP A 76 -2.52 7.11 -19.89
C ASP A 76 -2.41 8.33 -18.96
N ARG A 77 -2.54 8.15 -17.65
CA ARG A 77 -2.50 9.25 -16.68
C ARG A 77 -1.05 9.70 -16.42
N ARG A 78 -0.85 11.02 -16.42
CA ARG A 78 0.42 11.68 -16.11
C ARG A 78 0.52 12.03 -14.62
N PRO A 79 1.74 12.10 -14.06
CA PRO A 79 1.95 12.68 -12.73
C PRO A 79 1.46 14.12 -12.69
N GLU A 80 0.85 14.52 -11.59
CA GLU A 80 0.15 15.81 -11.45
C GLU A 80 1.08 17.01 -11.72
N GLY A 81 2.31 16.96 -11.20
CA GLY A 81 3.34 17.98 -11.44
C GLY A 81 3.86 18.07 -12.90
N TYR A 82 3.52 17.09 -13.75
CA TYR A 82 4.04 16.97 -15.11
C TYR A 82 2.93 16.85 -16.16
N MET A 83 1.72 17.34 -15.89
CA MET A 83 0.60 17.25 -16.83
C MET A 83 0.91 17.77 -18.24
N PHE A 84 1.78 18.77 -18.37
CA PHE A 84 2.20 19.36 -19.65
C PHE A 84 3.40 18.69 -20.32
N TYR A 85 4.01 17.67 -19.70
CA TYR A 85 5.18 16.96 -20.23
C TYR A 85 4.78 15.53 -20.62
N PRO A 86 4.40 15.29 -21.88
CA PRO A 86 3.83 14.02 -22.32
C PRO A 86 4.72 12.80 -22.09
N ASP A 87 6.03 13.01 -22.16
CA ASP A 87 7.03 11.94 -22.05
C ASP A 87 7.49 11.72 -20.60
N LYS A 88 6.97 12.48 -19.64
CA LYS A 88 7.36 12.41 -18.23
C LYS A 88 6.39 11.51 -17.48
N GLN A 89 6.86 10.29 -17.21
CA GLN A 89 6.27 9.37 -16.25
C GLN A 89 7.23 9.18 -15.08
N VAL A 90 6.71 8.80 -13.90
CA VAL A 90 7.56 8.37 -12.78
C VAL A 90 8.37 7.15 -13.24
N PRO A 91 9.71 7.19 -13.21
CA PRO A 91 10.53 6.06 -13.59
C PRO A 91 10.28 4.82 -12.71
N LEU A 92 10.38 3.63 -13.30
CA LEU A 92 10.09 2.38 -12.59
C LEU A 92 11.08 2.16 -11.43
N GLU A 93 12.33 2.53 -11.65
CA GLU A 93 13.42 2.48 -10.68
C GLU A 93 13.12 3.26 -9.40
N ASN A 94 12.30 4.31 -9.46
CA ASN A 94 11.90 5.08 -8.27
C ASN A 94 10.95 4.25 -7.39
N TYR A 95 10.06 3.46 -7.98
CA TYR A 95 9.21 2.52 -7.23
C TYR A 95 10.04 1.39 -6.61
N VAL A 96 10.99 0.83 -7.38
CA VAL A 96 11.88 -0.24 -6.91
C VAL A 96 12.75 0.24 -5.75
N ALA A 97 13.39 1.41 -5.89
CA ALA A 97 14.19 2.04 -4.85
C ALA A 97 13.33 2.39 -3.63
N GLY A 98 12.15 2.98 -3.85
CA GLY A 98 11.21 3.32 -2.78
C GLY A 98 10.75 2.10 -1.99
N ALA A 99 10.49 0.97 -2.66
CA ALA A 99 10.14 -0.29 -2.01
C ALA A 99 11.28 -0.83 -1.12
N ARG A 100 12.52 -0.86 -1.65
CA ARG A 100 13.70 -1.29 -0.89
C ARG A 100 13.98 -0.38 0.31
N GLU A 101 14.05 0.93 0.08
CA GLU A 101 14.29 1.92 1.14
C GLU A 101 13.21 1.84 2.22
N THR A 102 11.94 1.73 1.83
CA THR A 102 10.83 1.63 2.78
C THR A 102 10.91 0.36 3.61
N TRP A 103 11.21 -0.77 2.97
CA TRP A 103 11.39 -2.03 3.67
C TRP A 103 12.55 -1.94 4.66
N ASP A 104 13.72 -1.50 4.21
CA ASP A 104 14.91 -1.39 5.04
C ASP A 104 14.68 -0.44 6.21
N ARG A 105 14.04 0.72 5.95
CA ARG A 105 13.72 1.70 7.00
C ARG A 105 12.79 1.15 8.08
N LEU A 106 11.83 0.31 7.70
CA LEU A 106 10.82 -0.20 8.64
C LEU A 106 11.21 -1.55 9.28
N TYR A 107 12.05 -2.33 8.63
CA TYR A 107 12.36 -3.72 9.01
C TYR A 107 13.86 -4.04 9.09
N ALA A 108 14.74 -3.32 8.40
CA ALA A 108 16.19 -3.50 8.57
C ALA A 108 16.67 -2.79 9.84
N ASN A 109 16.65 -3.55 10.94
CA ASN A 109 17.36 -3.36 12.21
C ASN A 109 16.67 -2.60 13.35
N SER A 110 16.04 -3.42 14.21
CA SER A 110 16.02 -3.26 15.67
C SER A 110 17.41 -3.34 16.35
N ASN A 111 18.50 -3.53 15.57
CA ASN A 111 19.86 -3.75 16.08
C ASN A 111 20.87 -2.61 15.81
N ALA A 112 20.47 -1.49 15.19
CA ALA A 112 21.41 -0.43 14.77
C ALA A 112 21.33 0.88 15.57
N SER A 113 20.33 1.06 16.43
CA SER A 113 20.28 2.21 17.36
C SER A 113 20.41 1.68 18.78
N GLY A 114 21.45 2.06 19.51
CA GLY A 114 21.64 1.81 20.95
C GLY A 114 20.60 2.51 21.85
N THR A 115 19.41 2.77 21.33
CA THR A 115 18.23 3.27 22.01
C THR A 115 17.25 2.09 22.04
N PRO A 116 16.66 1.73 23.19
CA PRO A 116 15.71 0.63 23.23
C PRO A 116 14.49 1.02 22.40
N ALA A 117 14.43 0.52 21.16
CA ALA A 117 13.17 0.39 20.46
C ALA A 117 12.26 -0.47 21.36
N ALA A 118 10.99 -0.09 21.47
CA ALA A 118 9.97 -0.92 22.10
C ALA A 118 10.17 -2.38 21.62
N PRO A 119 10.13 -3.38 22.52
CA PRO A 119 10.62 -4.71 22.22
C PRO A 119 9.91 -5.22 20.97
N ALA A 120 10.66 -5.31 19.86
CA ALA A 120 10.21 -6.02 18.69
C ALA A 120 9.91 -7.43 19.18
N THR A 121 8.64 -7.81 19.21
CA THR A 121 8.27 -9.18 19.56
C THR A 121 8.98 -10.08 18.55
N ARG A 122 9.47 -11.23 19.01
CA ARG A 122 10.25 -12.22 18.24
C ARG A 122 9.70 -12.53 16.83
N ALA A 123 8.41 -12.28 16.59
CA ALA A 123 7.72 -12.42 15.31
C ALA A 123 8.12 -11.37 14.23
N GLN A 124 8.69 -10.22 14.60
CA GLN A 124 9.14 -9.20 13.62
C GLN A 124 10.50 -9.49 12.99
N ALA A 125 11.31 -10.33 13.62
CA ALA A 125 12.70 -10.53 13.21
C ALA A 125 12.88 -11.56 12.07
N ASP A 126 11.83 -12.27 11.67
CA ASP A 126 11.97 -13.45 10.81
C ASP A 126 10.78 -13.65 9.84
N VAL A 127 10.15 -12.57 9.36
CA VAL A 127 9.08 -12.67 8.33
C VAL A 127 9.69 -12.85 6.93
N SER A 128 10.91 -12.33 6.73
CA SER A 128 11.74 -12.64 5.59
C SER A 128 12.95 -13.42 6.08
N SER A 129 13.39 -14.40 5.29
CA SER A 129 14.58 -15.21 5.57
C SER A 129 15.88 -14.39 5.75
N GLY A 130 15.85 -13.09 5.45
CA GLY A 130 17.02 -12.21 5.39
C GLY A 130 18.04 -12.64 4.33
N ARG A 131 17.70 -13.66 3.54
CA ARG A 131 18.57 -14.40 2.64
C ARG A 131 17.99 -14.33 1.22
N PRO A 132 18.73 -13.80 0.24
CA PRO A 132 18.22 -13.67 -1.13
C PRO A 132 17.95 -15.02 -1.81
N ASP A 133 18.46 -16.12 -1.25
CA ASP A 133 18.32 -17.49 -1.71
C ASP A 133 17.15 -18.26 -1.07
N HIS A 134 16.39 -17.65 -0.14
CA HIS A 134 15.29 -18.33 0.55
C HIS A 134 14.01 -17.50 0.51
N TYR A 135 12.94 -18.09 -0.05
CA TYR A 135 11.62 -17.47 -0.10
C TYR A 135 10.95 -17.49 1.30
N PRO A 136 10.27 -16.42 1.73
CA PRO A 136 10.17 -15.11 1.07
C PRO A 136 11.40 -14.22 1.37
N ALA A 137 12.10 -13.79 0.33
CA ALA A 137 13.10 -12.74 0.42
C ALA A 137 12.43 -11.36 0.43
N ALA A 138 13.07 -10.40 1.10
CA ALA A 138 12.61 -9.01 1.15
C ALA A 138 12.74 -8.29 -0.21
N PRO A 139 11.94 -7.23 -0.44
CA PRO A 139 10.80 -6.78 0.35
C PRO A 139 9.55 -7.64 0.11
N ILE A 140 8.76 -7.88 1.15
CA ILE A 140 7.43 -8.49 1.01
C ILE A 140 6.45 -7.40 0.56
N THR A 141 5.85 -7.56 -0.62
CA THR A 141 5.15 -6.46 -1.31
C THR A 141 3.78 -6.87 -1.84
N TRP A 142 2.76 -6.03 -1.67
CA TRP A 142 1.56 -6.06 -2.51
C TRP A 142 1.70 -5.04 -3.63
N LEU A 143 1.72 -5.50 -4.88
CA LEU A 143 1.85 -4.70 -6.08
C LEU A 143 0.49 -4.52 -6.75
N ALA A 144 0.08 -3.26 -6.88
CA ALA A 144 -1.02 -2.85 -7.73
C ALA A 144 -0.47 -2.05 -8.91
N SER A 145 -0.85 -2.43 -10.13
CA SER A 145 -0.54 -1.62 -11.30
C SER A 145 -1.67 -1.65 -12.31
N ASP A 146 -1.88 -0.52 -12.94
CA ASP A 146 -2.78 -0.36 -14.07
C ASP A 146 -2.13 -0.76 -15.41
N SER A 147 -0.88 -1.22 -15.40
CA SER A 147 -0.09 -1.58 -16.58
C SER A 147 0.60 -2.93 -16.37
N PRO A 148 0.09 -4.01 -16.98
CA PRO A 148 0.71 -5.33 -16.87
C PRO A 148 2.19 -5.38 -17.28
N PRO A 149 2.66 -4.67 -18.33
CA PRO A 149 4.10 -4.55 -18.59
C PRO A 149 4.88 -3.95 -17.43
N ALA A 150 4.41 -2.85 -16.83
CA ALA A 150 5.11 -2.23 -15.72
C ALA A 150 5.13 -3.12 -14.47
N ALA A 151 4.07 -3.90 -14.23
CA ALA A 151 4.03 -4.87 -13.15
C ALA A 151 5.09 -5.96 -13.32
N ARG A 152 5.22 -6.52 -14.54
CA ARG A 152 6.25 -7.52 -14.84
C ARG A 152 7.66 -6.98 -14.69
N ASP A 153 7.90 -5.76 -15.20
CA ASP A 153 9.21 -5.12 -15.09
C ASP A 153 9.57 -4.82 -13.62
N PHE A 154 8.59 -4.43 -12.79
CA PHE A 154 8.80 -4.25 -11.35
C PHE A 154 9.21 -5.55 -10.69
N VAL A 155 8.50 -6.65 -10.96
CA VAL A 155 8.82 -7.98 -10.40
C VAL A 155 10.21 -8.43 -10.85
N ALA A 156 10.54 -8.24 -12.13
CA ALA A 156 11.84 -8.61 -12.70
C ALA A 156 13.02 -7.82 -12.11
N ALA A 157 12.78 -6.66 -11.48
CA ALA A 157 13.82 -5.88 -10.81
C ALA A 157 14.25 -6.46 -9.44
N PHE A 158 13.61 -7.53 -8.98
CA PHE A 158 13.94 -8.23 -7.74
C PHE A 158 14.39 -9.68 -8.01
N PRO A 159 15.19 -10.29 -7.10
CA PRO A 159 15.49 -11.71 -7.17
C PRO A 159 14.20 -12.56 -7.19
N PRO A 160 14.20 -13.74 -7.83
CA PRO A 160 13.02 -14.62 -7.88
C PRO A 160 12.50 -15.08 -6.52
N ALA A 161 13.34 -15.03 -5.48
CA ALA A 161 12.93 -15.35 -4.11
C ALA A 161 12.14 -14.22 -3.43
N THR A 162 12.10 -13.01 -3.99
CA THR A 162 11.37 -11.87 -3.42
C THR A 162 9.87 -12.09 -3.50
N ALA A 163 9.17 -11.93 -2.37
CA ALA A 163 7.72 -12.14 -2.31
C ALA A 163 6.95 -10.90 -2.80
N VAL A 164 6.49 -10.96 -4.05
CA VAL A 164 5.59 -9.96 -4.63
C VAL A 164 4.22 -10.58 -4.88
N PHE A 165 3.21 -10.06 -4.19
CA PHE A 165 1.81 -10.42 -4.32
C PHE A 165 1.10 -9.41 -5.23
N SER A 166 0.13 -9.85 -6.00
CA SER A 166 -0.75 -8.98 -6.79
C SER A 166 -2.04 -9.72 -7.15
N LEU A 167 -3.01 -9.02 -7.74
CA LEU A 167 -4.17 -9.68 -8.34
C LEU A 167 -3.75 -10.69 -9.41
N GLU A 168 -2.82 -10.33 -10.30
CA GLU A 168 -2.41 -11.17 -11.44
C GLU A 168 -1.81 -12.52 -11.01
N HIS A 169 -1.02 -12.53 -9.93
CA HIS A 169 -0.32 -13.72 -9.44
C HIS A 169 -1.03 -14.40 -8.26
N ASN A 170 -2.26 -13.97 -7.94
CA ASN A 170 -3.02 -14.51 -6.83
C ASN A 170 -3.34 -16.00 -7.02
N THR A 171 -3.33 -16.82 -5.96
CA THR A 171 -3.72 -18.23 -6.05
C THR A 171 -5.24 -18.40 -6.24
N ASN A 172 -6.05 -17.45 -5.73
CA ASN A 172 -7.49 -17.45 -5.90
C ASN A 172 -7.88 -17.02 -7.34
N PRO A 173 -8.56 -17.88 -8.12
CA PRO A 173 -8.95 -17.55 -9.49
C PRO A 173 -9.91 -16.36 -9.59
N ALA A 174 -10.75 -16.12 -8.57
CA ALA A 174 -11.65 -14.97 -8.56
C ALA A 174 -10.88 -13.65 -8.44
N LEU A 175 -9.78 -13.62 -7.68
CA LEU A 175 -8.90 -12.45 -7.58
C LEU A 175 -8.06 -12.28 -8.85
N ARG A 176 -7.51 -13.36 -9.42
CA ARG A 176 -6.81 -13.30 -10.72
C ARG A 176 -7.68 -12.76 -11.83
N ALA A 177 -8.96 -13.13 -11.84
CA ALA A 177 -9.91 -12.66 -12.83
C ALA A 177 -10.15 -11.14 -12.77
N LEU A 178 -9.74 -10.43 -11.70
CA LEU A 178 -9.85 -8.98 -11.57
C LEU A 178 -8.64 -8.22 -12.13
N ALA A 179 -7.53 -8.89 -12.40
CA ALA A 179 -6.32 -8.24 -12.91
C ALA A 179 -6.56 -7.59 -14.29
N PRO A 180 -5.96 -6.41 -14.56
CA PRO A 180 -6.04 -5.79 -15.88
C PRO A 180 -5.31 -6.65 -16.92
N LYS A 181 -5.85 -6.73 -18.14
CA LYS A 181 -5.24 -7.49 -19.25
C LYS A 181 -4.37 -6.61 -20.15
N HIS A 182 -4.60 -5.31 -20.13
CA HIS A 182 -3.87 -4.28 -20.86
C HIS A 182 -3.65 -3.08 -19.95
N ALA A 183 -2.81 -2.15 -20.40
CA ALA A 183 -2.65 -0.89 -19.71
C ALA A 183 -3.99 -0.14 -19.68
N TYR A 184 -4.28 0.49 -18.54
CA TYR A 184 -5.49 1.30 -18.38
C TYR A 184 -5.37 2.60 -19.17
N VAL A 185 -6.43 2.91 -19.92
CA VAL A 185 -6.59 4.17 -20.63
C VAL A 185 -7.87 4.85 -20.12
N GLN A 186 -7.73 5.86 -19.28
CA GLN A 186 -8.83 6.61 -18.68
C GLN A 186 -9.78 7.18 -19.73
N GLY A 187 -9.25 7.67 -20.85
CA GLY A 187 -10.06 8.19 -21.96
C GLY A 187 -10.93 7.14 -22.67
N GLU A 188 -10.60 5.86 -22.50
CA GLU A 188 -11.31 4.73 -23.13
C GLU A 188 -12.25 4.01 -22.16
N PHE A 189 -12.25 4.39 -20.87
CA PHE A 189 -13.00 3.66 -19.85
C PHE A 189 -14.47 3.46 -20.22
N ASP A 190 -15.16 4.49 -20.70
CA ASP A 190 -16.58 4.40 -21.08
C ASP A 190 -16.86 3.63 -22.37
N GLN A 191 -15.81 3.26 -23.13
CA GLN A 191 -15.90 2.43 -24.32
C GLN A 191 -15.92 0.94 -23.98
N ASP A 192 -15.38 0.57 -22.81
CA ASP A 192 -15.40 -0.81 -22.34
C ASP A 192 -16.83 -1.28 -21.97
N PRO A 193 -17.16 -2.56 -22.21
CA PRO A 193 -18.43 -3.13 -21.76
C PRO A 193 -18.64 -2.92 -20.26
N LEU A 194 -19.89 -2.73 -19.84
CA LEU A 194 -20.23 -2.50 -18.43
C LEU A 194 -19.63 -3.55 -17.49
N GLU A 195 -19.69 -4.83 -17.87
CA GLU A 195 -19.11 -5.92 -17.08
C GLU A 195 -17.59 -5.79 -16.90
N GLU A 196 -16.89 -5.32 -17.93
CA GLU A 196 -15.44 -5.11 -17.87
C GLU A 196 -15.11 -3.92 -16.95
N ARG A 197 -15.84 -2.81 -17.09
CA ARG A 197 -15.72 -1.66 -16.18
C ARG A 197 -15.97 -2.06 -14.72
N MET A 198 -17.01 -2.85 -14.48
CA MET A 198 -17.32 -3.36 -13.13
C MET A 198 -16.22 -4.29 -12.61
N ARG A 199 -15.69 -5.18 -13.45
CA ARG A 199 -14.58 -6.08 -13.11
C ARG A 199 -13.31 -5.31 -12.74
N LEU A 200 -12.89 -4.36 -13.57
CA LEU A 200 -11.73 -3.51 -13.31
C LEU A 200 -11.92 -2.66 -12.05
N THR A 201 -13.12 -2.12 -11.84
CA THR A 201 -13.45 -1.35 -10.61
C THR A 201 -13.35 -2.23 -9.36
N ARG A 202 -13.85 -3.48 -9.41
CA ARG A 202 -13.69 -4.44 -8.31
C ARG A 202 -12.21 -4.71 -8.01
N GLY A 203 -11.39 -4.92 -9.05
CA GLY A 203 -9.94 -5.09 -8.91
C GLY A 203 -9.29 -3.89 -8.22
N MET A 204 -9.59 -2.68 -8.69
CA MET A 204 -9.10 -1.43 -8.10
C MET A 204 -9.47 -1.31 -6.61
N ILE A 205 -10.69 -1.71 -6.22
CA ILE A 205 -11.11 -1.64 -4.81
C ILE A 205 -10.34 -2.65 -3.95
N VAL A 206 -10.10 -3.86 -4.46
CA VAL A 206 -9.27 -4.86 -3.75
C VAL A 206 -7.84 -4.36 -3.61
N ASP A 207 -7.24 -3.87 -4.69
CA ASP A 207 -5.90 -3.29 -4.65
C ASP A 207 -5.82 -2.11 -3.67
N PHE A 208 -6.81 -1.21 -3.69
CA PHE A 208 -6.87 -0.11 -2.73
C PHE A 208 -6.91 -0.60 -1.28
N ALA A 209 -7.72 -1.63 -0.97
CA ALA A 209 -7.78 -2.22 0.37
C ALA A 209 -6.43 -2.81 0.80
N MET A 210 -5.73 -3.49 -0.11
CA MET A 210 -4.44 -4.10 0.15
C MET A 210 -3.31 -3.07 0.30
N LEU A 211 -3.33 -1.99 -0.49
CA LEU A 211 -2.35 -0.91 -0.42
C LEU A 211 -2.50 -0.02 0.82
N SER A 212 -3.74 0.27 1.21
CA SER A 212 -4.06 1.23 2.28
C SER A 212 -4.31 0.57 3.64
N GLY A 213 -4.65 -0.71 3.66
CA GLY A 213 -5.14 -1.36 4.88
C GLY A 213 -6.58 -0.99 5.24
N MET A 214 -7.32 -0.34 4.34
CA MET A 214 -8.74 -0.06 4.51
C MET A 214 -9.56 -1.36 4.59
N TRP A 215 -10.68 -1.26 5.32
CA TRP A 215 -11.67 -2.33 5.51
C TRP A 215 -11.06 -3.66 6.00
N ALA A 216 -10.13 -3.59 6.94
CA ALA A 216 -9.57 -4.78 7.58
C ALA A 216 -10.41 -5.25 8.77
N TRP A 217 -10.46 -6.55 8.96
CA TRP A 217 -11.09 -7.18 10.11
C TRP A 217 -10.07 -7.49 11.22
N PRO A 218 -10.52 -7.69 12.47
CA PRO A 218 -9.63 -8.09 13.56
C PRO A 218 -8.81 -9.33 13.22
N GLY A 219 -7.51 -9.28 13.50
CA GLY A 219 -6.58 -10.38 13.22
C GLY A 219 -6.11 -10.48 11.76
N GLU A 220 -6.49 -9.55 10.88
CA GLU A 220 -5.95 -9.54 9.53
C GLU A 220 -4.63 -8.80 9.43
N ILE A 221 -3.84 -9.18 8.43
CA ILE A 221 -2.60 -8.49 8.08
C ILE A 221 -2.89 -7.18 7.34
N LEU A 222 -1.98 -6.23 7.50
CA LEU A 222 -2.09 -4.86 7.02
C LEU A 222 -0.76 -4.41 6.41
N PRO A 223 -0.79 -3.45 5.47
CA PRO A 223 0.45 -2.88 4.97
C PRO A 223 1.11 -2.05 6.08
N ALA A 224 2.44 -1.99 6.06
CA ALA A 224 3.22 -1.15 6.96
C ALA A 224 3.44 0.26 6.41
N ALA A 225 3.41 0.38 5.08
CA ALA A 225 3.58 1.60 4.32
C ALA A 225 3.09 1.38 2.87
N VAL A 226 2.95 2.47 2.13
CA VAL A 226 2.66 2.48 0.70
C VAL A 226 3.65 3.36 -0.06
N VAL A 227 4.14 2.85 -1.18
CA VAL A 227 4.97 3.57 -2.17
C VAL A 227 4.10 3.85 -3.39
N CYS A 228 3.80 5.12 -3.65
CA CYS A 228 2.87 5.50 -4.71
C CYS A 228 3.04 6.96 -5.12
N GLY A 229 2.81 7.27 -6.40
CA GLY A 229 2.79 8.66 -6.90
C GLY A 229 1.43 9.36 -6.76
N VAL A 230 0.52 8.80 -5.95
CA VAL A 230 -0.82 9.36 -5.69
C VAL A 230 -1.18 9.18 -4.22
N GLY A 231 -1.76 10.21 -3.60
CA GLY A 231 -1.96 10.23 -2.15
C GLY A 231 -3.04 9.28 -1.61
N LEU A 232 -4.05 8.87 -2.39
CA LEU A 232 -5.25 8.24 -1.84
C LEU A 232 -4.98 6.97 -1.00
N ALA A 233 -4.01 6.13 -1.40
CA ALA A 233 -3.66 4.92 -0.66
C ALA A 233 -3.07 5.22 0.74
N ALA A 234 -2.53 6.42 0.95
CA ALA A 234 -2.04 6.85 2.25
C ALA A 234 -3.17 6.96 3.29
N LEU A 235 -4.41 7.24 2.85
CA LEU A 235 -5.57 7.50 3.72
C LEU A 235 -5.72 6.44 4.81
N GLY A 236 -5.56 5.19 4.37
CA GLY A 236 -5.26 3.99 5.14
C GLY A 236 -4.65 4.19 6.51
N PHE A 237 -3.50 4.84 6.52
CA PHE A 237 -2.55 4.94 7.63
C PHE A 237 -2.85 6.07 8.61
N GLY A 238 -3.92 6.84 8.38
CA GLY A 238 -4.21 8.02 9.21
C GLY A 238 -3.19 9.13 9.00
N PHE A 239 -3.57 10.36 9.37
CA PHE A 239 -2.74 11.53 9.11
C PHE A 239 -1.36 11.40 9.76
N ASP A 240 -1.33 11.07 11.06
CA ASP A 240 -0.07 11.07 11.81
C ASP A 240 0.89 9.98 11.31
N ARG A 241 0.44 8.75 11.01
CA ARG A 241 1.37 7.71 10.53
C ARG A 241 1.74 7.91 9.06
N ALA A 242 0.80 8.35 8.21
CA ALA A 242 1.09 8.64 6.80
C ALA A 242 2.29 9.59 6.66
N PHE A 243 2.33 10.66 7.45
CA PHE A 243 3.40 11.67 7.41
C PHE A 243 4.49 11.51 8.50
N GLY A 244 4.33 10.56 9.43
CA GLY A 244 5.31 10.23 10.46
C GLY A 244 5.32 11.14 11.70
N PHE A 245 4.17 11.73 12.04
CA PHE A 245 3.93 12.57 13.22
C PHE A 245 3.55 11.78 14.47
N ASP A 246 3.60 10.45 14.40
CA ASP A 246 3.26 9.50 15.46
C ASP A 246 4.41 9.28 16.49
N GLY A 247 5.21 10.32 16.76
CA GLY A 247 6.33 10.29 17.71
C GLY A 247 6.46 11.58 18.52
N ASP A 248 7.52 11.70 19.31
CA ASP A 248 7.71 12.82 20.27
C ASP A 248 8.31 14.10 19.64
N GLY A 249 8.24 14.24 18.31
CA GLY A 249 8.81 15.40 17.60
C GLY A 249 7.90 16.63 17.61
N ASP A 250 8.48 17.82 17.39
CA ASP A 250 7.71 19.03 17.10
C ASP A 250 7.33 19.08 15.61
N TYR A 251 6.06 18.79 15.32
CA TYR A 251 5.51 18.78 13.96
C TYR A 251 4.63 20.01 13.66
N ARG A 252 4.72 21.08 14.46
CA ARG A 252 3.90 22.30 14.24
C ARG A 252 4.07 22.91 12.86
N MET A 253 5.28 22.80 12.30
CA MET A 253 5.60 23.28 10.95
C MET A 253 5.18 22.33 9.84
N GLY A 254 4.71 21.12 10.19
CA GLY A 254 4.26 20.12 9.22
C GLY A 254 5.36 19.48 8.38
N GLN A 255 6.59 19.47 8.87
CA GLN A 255 7.69 18.83 8.18
C GLN A 255 7.56 17.32 8.28
N VAL A 256 7.40 16.65 7.13
CA VAL A 256 7.23 15.20 7.04
C VAL A 256 8.42 14.49 7.68
N ASN A 257 8.14 13.56 8.58
CA ASN A 257 9.18 12.76 9.21
C ASN A 257 9.55 11.57 8.32
N ARG A 258 10.57 11.75 7.47
CA ARG A 258 11.03 10.74 6.51
C ARG A 258 11.37 9.38 7.15
N LYS A 259 11.79 9.37 8.42
CA LYS A 259 12.11 8.12 9.14
C LYS A 259 10.87 7.31 9.50
N ARG A 260 9.75 7.98 9.78
CA ARG A 260 8.52 7.36 10.33
C ARG A 260 7.35 7.29 9.35
N ARG A 261 7.35 8.11 8.30
CA ARG A 261 6.25 8.21 7.32
C ARG A 261 5.84 6.85 6.77
N ARG A 262 4.53 6.62 6.60
CA ARG A 262 4.00 5.40 5.95
C ARG A 262 3.64 5.64 4.50
N TRP A 263 3.53 6.89 4.07
CA TRP A 263 3.41 7.23 2.66
C TRP A 263 4.77 7.66 2.10
N VAL A 264 5.24 6.94 1.10
CA VAL A 264 6.40 7.31 0.30
C VAL A 264 5.91 7.73 -1.07
N ASP A 265 5.90 9.05 -1.28
CA ASP A 265 5.58 9.63 -2.57
C ASP A 265 6.76 9.45 -3.53
N VAL A 266 6.47 8.92 -4.71
CA VAL A 266 7.44 8.72 -5.78
C VAL A 266 7.03 9.56 -6.96
N ASP A 267 7.94 10.41 -7.40
CA ASP A 267 7.73 11.34 -8.49
C ASP A 267 8.85 11.21 -9.54
N VAL A 268 8.69 11.87 -10.68
CA VAL A 268 9.61 11.90 -11.82
C VAL A 268 11.03 12.22 -11.39
N ASP A 269 11.22 13.19 -10.50
CA ASP A 269 12.54 13.61 -10.04
C ASP A 269 13.05 12.82 -8.81
N GLY A 270 12.22 11.93 -8.24
CA GLY A 270 12.54 11.14 -7.05
C GLY A 270 12.76 11.98 -5.77
N ARG A 271 12.23 13.22 -5.73
CA ARG A 271 12.63 14.25 -4.76
C ARG A 271 11.52 14.79 -3.87
N ILE A 272 10.25 14.49 -4.13
CA ILE A 272 9.13 15.19 -3.49
C ILE A 272 8.91 14.68 -2.04
N GLU A 273 8.75 15.64 -1.12
CA GLU A 273 8.17 15.37 0.19
C GLU A 273 6.65 15.29 0.03
N PRO A 274 5.99 14.24 0.55
CA PRO A 274 4.57 14.02 0.31
C PRO A 274 3.77 15.22 0.81
N GLU A 275 3.07 15.88 -0.11
CA GLU A 275 2.07 16.89 0.20
C GLU A 275 0.68 16.33 -0.06
N TRP A 276 -0.20 16.38 0.94
CA TRP A 276 -1.59 16.00 0.74
C TRP A 276 -2.33 17.13 0.03
N LEU A 277 -2.42 17.03 -1.29
CA LEU A 277 -3.17 17.97 -2.13
C LEU A 277 -4.58 17.48 -2.50
N ALA A 278 -4.98 16.30 -2.02
CA ALA A 278 -6.32 15.80 -2.34
C ALA A 278 -7.38 16.76 -1.77
N PHE A 279 -8.38 17.08 -2.61
CA PHE A 279 -9.45 18.04 -2.34
C PHE A 279 -9.05 19.52 -2.35
N GLU A 280 -7.85 19.85 -2.82
CA GLU A 280 -7.55 21.22 -3.27
C GLU A 280 -8.16 21.41 -4.66
N PHE A 281 -9.15 22.31 -4.75
CA PHE A 281 -9.67 22.76 -6.04
C PHE A 281 -8.84 23.95 -6.49
N HIS A 282 -8.06 23.77 -7.55
CA HIS A 282 -7.40 24.86 -8.28
C HIS A 282 -8.34 25.46 -9.32
#